data_AF-A0A1V1X1J2-F1
#
_entry.id   AF-A0A1V1X1J2-F1
#
_cell.length_a   1.000
_cell.length_b   1.000
_cell.length_c   1.000
_cell.angle_alpha   90.00
_cell.angle_beta   90.00
_cell.angle_gamma   90.00
#
_symmetry.space_group_name_H-M   'P 1'
#
loop_
_entity.id
_entity.type
_entity.pdbx_description
1 polymer ?
#
loop_
_entity_poly.entity_id
_entity_poly.type
_entity_poly.pdbx_seq_one_letter_code
_entity_poly.pdbx_strand_id
1 'polypeptide(L)'
;MLPNFFIVGTAKAGTTSLYHYLEDHPEVYMCPIKEPNFFSYEEICRQSLYYKERGVGDRLEYENLFTGARNKKAIGEASVSYLFYPATATKIRKTCPKAKIIILVRDPIDRAFFHYLMDTRLGYIDLSFEDIVFKKGSHHLLELYWQQYIGLSFYYDQVKRYLDIFGEEQVKVLLNEDLRENAFRVVLSVYEFLGINNSILPDSERQHNVYQKPRNVLVRQLYSVNPLRTLAKAIIPARLVESVKDTLLVREEKPELSENTRKYLASLFADDTLKLQKLINRDLSTWYKMDG
;
A
#
# COMPACT_ATOMS: atom_id res chain seq x y z
N MET A 1 13.01 -12.26 17.79
CA MET A 1 11.60 -11.95 18.14
C MET A 1 10.82 -11.81 16.86
N LEU A 2 9.48 -11.91 16.90
CA LEU A 2 8.65 -11.80 15.70
C LEU A 2 7.59 -10.72 15.89
N PRO A 3 7.10 -10.12 14.79
CA PRO A 3 5.98 -9.21 14.85
C PRO A 3 4.72 -9.92 15.35
N ASN A 4 3.92 -9.16 16.09
CA ASN A 4 2.64 -9.57 16.63
C ASN A 4 1.47 -8.78 16.01
N PHE A 5 1.74 -7.88 15.07
CA PHE A 5 0.73 -7.39 14.14
C PHE A 5 1.29 -7.09 12.74
N PHE A 6 0.40 -7.07 11.74
CA PHE A 6 0.74 -6.84 10.35
C PHE A 6 -0.21 -5.87 9.68
N ILE A 7 0.32 -4.87 8.97
CA ILE A 7 -0.42 -4.06 8.01
C ILE A 7 -0.25 -4.71 6.64
N VAL A 8 -1.23 -5.52 6.23
CA VAL A 8 -1.07 -6.44 5.09
C VAL A 8 -1.43 -5.81 3.75
N GLY A 9 -2.00 -4.62 3.75
CA GLY A 9 -2.45 -3.99 2.52
C GLY A 9 -3.49 -2.90 2.75
N THR A 10 -4.03 -2.34 1.67
CA THR A 10 -3.64 -2.55 0.27
C THR A 10 -2.70 -1.45 -0.23
N ALA A 11 -2.03 -1.71 -1.34
CA ALA A 11 -1.18 -0.72 -1.99
C ALA A 11 -2.00 0.52 -2.35
N LYS A 12 -1.51 1.71 -1.99
CA LYS A 12 -2.15 3.02 -2.26
C LYS A 12 -3.44 3.31 -1.48
N ALA A 13 -3.66 2.63 -0.36
CA ALA A 13 -4.75 2.91 0.59
C ALA A 13 -4.32 3.65 1.87
N GLY A 14 -3.11 4.22 1.91
CA GLY A 14 -2.63 5.00 3.08
C GLY A 14 -1.85 4.22 4.13
N THR A 15 -1.41 2.99 3.81
CA THR A 15 -0.62 2.15 4.74
C THR A 15 0.71 2.79 5.17
N THR A 16 1.30 3.68 4.36
CA THR A 16 2.51 4.44 4.76
C THR A 16 2.19 5.46 5.85
N SER A 17 1.09 6.19 5.71
CA SER A 17 0.67 7.16 6.73
C SER A 17 0.37 6.44 8.05
N LEU A 18 -0.38 5.33 8.00
CA LEU A 18 -0.64 4.53 9.20
C LEU A 18 0.64 3.96 9.82
N TYR A 19 1.57 3.44 9.00
CA TYR A 19 2.87 2.97 9.49
C TYR A 19 3.56 4.05 10.35
N HIS A 20 3.64 5.29 9.87
CA HIS A 20 4.32 6.37 10.60
C HIS A 20 3.53 6.82 11.83
N TYR A 21 2.19 6.90 11.75
CA TYR A 21 1.38 7.23 12.93
C TYR A 21 1.57 6.23 14.08
N LEU A 22 1.76 4.94 13.76
CA LEU A 22 2.02 3.92 14.77
C LEU A 22 3.46 3.93 15.27
N GLU A 23 4.44 4.21 14.39
CA GLU A 23 5.87 4.28 14.72
C GLU A 23 6.17 5.29 15.84
N ASP A 24 5.41 6.39 15.90
CA ASP A 24 5.57 7.43 16.92
C ASP A 24 5.10 7.01 18.33
N HIS A 25 4.38 5.89 18.48
CA HIS A 25 3.86 5.45 19.77
C HIS A 25 4.92 4.71 20.62
N PRO A 26 5.12 5.06 21.91
CA PRO A 26 6.22 4.50 22.70
C PRO A 26 6.11 3.00 22.98
N GLU A 27 4.91 2.42 22.95
CA GLU A 27 4.70 0.97 23.09
C GLU A 27 4.80 0.20 21.76
N VAL A 28 4.98 0.89 20.64
CA VAL A 28 5.08 0.31 19.31
C VAL A 28 6.54 0.23 18.86
N TYR A 29 6.84 -0.83 18.13
CA TYR A 29 8.02 -0.94 17.27
C TYR A 29 7.55 -1.36 15.88
N MET A 30 7.82 -0.52 14.89
CA MET A 30 7.63 -0.89 13.50
C MET A 30 8.92 -1.48 12.93
N CYS A 31 8.78 -2.48 12.05
CA CYS A 31 9.88 -3.00 11.25
C CYS A 31 10.60 -1.83 10.56
N PRO A 32 11.93 -1.66 10.74
CA PRO A 32 12.66 -0.47 10.29
C PRO A 32 12.70 -0.32 8.77
N ILE A 33 12.42 -1.39 8.04
CA ILE A 33 12.17 -1.36 6.61
C ILE A 33 10.68 -1.60 6.36
N LYS A 34 10.07 -0.75 5.55
CA LYS A 34 8.73 -1.00 5.02
C LYS A 34 8.82 -1.96 3.84
N GLU A 35 7.77 -2.75 3.61
CA GLU A 35 7.69 -3.75 2.54
C GLU A 35 8.83 -4.80 2.61
N PRO A 36 9.15 -5.39 3.80
CA PRO A 36 10.09 -6.51 3.84
C PRO A 36 9.57 -7.70 3.03
N ASN A 37 8.26 -7.81 2.79
CA ASN A 37 7.65 -8.77 1.88
C ASN A 37 8.00 -10.24 2.17
N PHE A 38 8.47 -10.57 3.38
CA PHE A 38 9.00 -11.87 3.75
C PHE A 38 8.00 -13.00 3.48
N PHE A 39 6.75 -12.84 3.90
CA PHE A 39 5.72 -13.88 3.73
C PHE A 39 5.14 -13.99 2.32
N SER A 40 5.51 -13.10 1.40
CA SER A 40 5.15 -13.12 -0.02
C SER A 40 6.37 -13.15 -0.95
N TYR A 41 7.57 -13.35 -0.40
CA TYR A 41 8.83 -13.19 -1.13
C TYR A 41 8.92 -14.14 -2.33
N GLU A 42 8.53 -15.40 -2.13
CA GLU A 42 8.53 -16.41 -3.20
C GLU A 42 7.56 -16.05 -4.33
N GLU A 43 6.36 -15.62 -3.99
CA GLU A 43 5.34 -15.22 -4.95
C GLU A 43 5.81 -14.01 -5.78
N ILE A 44 6.40 -13.02 -5.13
CA ILE A 44 7.00 -11.85 -5.77
C ILE A 44 8.13 -12.26 -6.72
N CYS A 45 9.01 -13.16 -6.29
CA CYS A 45 10.10 -13.65 -7.13
C CYS A 45 9.58 -14.39 -8.38
N ARG A 46 8.53 -15.21 -8.24
CA ARG A 46 7.90 -15.92 -9.36
C ARG A 46 7.20 -14.97 -10.34
N GLN A 47 6.56 -13.93 -9.83
CA GLN A 47 5.79 -12.98 -10.64
C GLN A 47 6.65 -12.09 -11.55
N SER A 48 7.95 -11.98 -11.29
CA SER A 48 8.89 -11.17 -12.10
C SER A 48 8.39 -9.75 -12.33
N LEU A 49 8.11 -9.05 -11.22
CA LEU A 49 7.60 -7.68 -11.22
C LEU A 49 8.48 -6.74 -12.07
N TYR A 50 7.85 -5.77 -12.74
CA TYR A 50 8.54 -4.77 -13.54
C TYR A 50 9.37 -3.79 -12.69
N TYR A 51 9.12 -3.73 -11.38
CA TYR A 51 9.98 -3.09 -10.40
C TYR A 51 10.86 -4.14 -9.70
N LYS A 52 12.15 -3.83 -9.50
CA LYS A 52 13.18 -4.78 -9.05
C LYS A 52 13.21 -5.02 -7.52
N GLU A 53 12.23 -4.55 -6.78
CA GLU A 53 12.19 -4.70 -5.31
C GLU A 53 11.54 -6.05 -4.93
N ARG A 54 12.27 -6.87 -4.17
CA ARG A 54 11.82 -8.22 -3.78
C ARG A 54 11.55 -8.38 -2.28
N GLY A 55 12.22 -7.58 -1.45
CA GLY A 55 12.17 -7.68 0.00
C GLY A 55 13.23 -8.63 0.58
N VAL A 56 12.97 -9.13 1.78
CA VAL A 56 13.83 -9.99 2.58
C VAL A 56 13.34 -11.43 2.46
N GLY A 57 14.14 -12.31 1.86
CA GLY A 57 13.80 -13.73 1.68
C GLY A 57 14.41 -14.64 2.74
N ASP A 58 15.51 -14.21 3.38
CA ASP A 58 16.17 -14.99 4.40
C ASP A 58 15.50 -14.84 5.77
N ARG A 59 15.38 -15.95 6.49
CA ARG A 59 14.68 -15.98 7.79
C ARG A 59 15.45 -15.24 8.86
N LEU A 60 16.78 -15.42 8.92
CA LEU A 60 17.61 -14.78 9.94
C LEU A 60 17.66 -13.27 9.70
N GLU A 61 17.80 -12.85 8.43
CA GLU A 61 17.70 -11.44 8.04
C GLU A 61 16.36 -10.84 8.47
N TYR A 62 15.24 -11.53 8.22
CA TYR A 62 13.91 -11.07 8.62
C TYR A 62 13.77 -10.95 10.14
N GLU A 63 14.22 -11.95 10.91
CA GLU A 63 14.16 -11.88 12.37
C GLU A 63 15.05 -10.78 12.96
N ASN A 64 16.18 -10.50 12.31
CA ASN A 64 17.11 -9.44 12.72
C ASN A 64 16.48 -8.04 12.66
N LEU A 65 15.48 -7.82 11.80
CA LEU A 65 14.73 -6.57 11.71
C LEU A 65 14.00 -6.21 13.02
N PHE A 66 13.74 -7.19 13.89
CA PHE A 66 12.99 -7.03 15.13
C PHE A 66 13.85 -7.09 16.40
N THR A 67 15.17 -7.06 16.27
CA THR A 67 16.11 -7.10 17.41
C THR A 67 15.99 -5.86 18.32
N GLY A 68 15.60 -4.72 17.76
CA GLY A 68 15.36 -3.46 18.47
C GLY A 68 14.03 -3.39 19.23
N ALA A 69 13.13 -4.35 19.06
CA ALA A 69 11.77 -4.29 19.61
C ALA A 69 11.66 -4.63 21.11
N ARG A 70 12.78 -4.64 21.85
CA ARG A 70 12.80 -4.99 23.27
C ARG A 70 11.86 -4.07 24.07
N ASN A 71 11.08 -4.66 24.98
CA ASN A 71 10.10 -3.97 25.84
C ASN A 71 8.93 -3.29 25.11
N LYS A 72 8.68 -3.64 23.84
CA LYS A 72 7.58 -3.10 23.05
C LYS A 72 6.39 -4.07 23.09
N LYS A 73 5.18 -3.53 23.27
CA LYS A 73 3.96 -4.34 23.34
C LYS A 73 3.46 -4.70 21.94
N ALA A 74 3.51 -3.75 21.02
CA ALA A 74 3.07 -3.91 19.64
C ALA A 74 4.29 -3.90 18.72
N ILE A 75 4.56 -5.01 18.05
CA ILE A 75 5.69 -5.19 17.14
C ILE A 75 5.11 -5.44 15.75
N GLY A 76 5.25 -4.44 14.88
CA GLY A 76 4.54 -4.37 13.61
C GLY A 76 5.42 -4.60 12.39
N GLU A 77 4.82 -5.15 11.35
CA GLU A 77 5.40 -5.21 10.01
C GLU A 77 4.36 -4.73 8.98
N ALA A 78 4.79 -4.08 7.91
CA ALA A 78 3.89 -3.55 6.89
C ALA A 78 4.39 -3.90 5.49
N SER A 79 3.69 -4.83 4.84
CA SER A 79 3.90 -5.22 3.45
C SER A 79 2.55 -5.29 2.73
N VAL A 80 2.31 -4.41 1.76
CA VAL A 80 1.01 -4.30 1.09
C VAL A 80 0.69 -5.45 0.15
N SER A 81 1.71 -6.20 -0.25
CA SER A 81 1.60 -7.40 -1.08
C SER A 81 0.90 -8.55 -0.35
N TYR A 82 0.91 -8.54 0.98
CA TYR A 82 0.41 -9.65 1.80
C TYR A 82 -1.10 -9.85 1.66
N LEU A 83 -1.86 -8.79 1.42
CA LEU A 83 -3.30 -8.88 1.19
C LEU A 83 -3.58 -9.64 -0.11
N PHE A 84 -2.81 -9.36 -1.17
CA PHE A 84 -3.04 -9.89 -2.51
C PHE A 84 -2.72 -11.38 -2.63
N TYR A 85 -1.53 -11.81 -2.21
CA TYR A 85 -1.07 -13.18 -2.44
C TYR A 85 -1.79 -14.20 -1.53
N PRO A 86 -2.45 -15.23 -2.09
CA PRO A 86 -3.29 -16.15 -1.30
C PRO A 86 -2.57 -16.93 -0.20
N ALA A 87 -1.32 -17.37 -0.44
CA ALA A 87 -0.59 -18.17 0.53
C ALA A 87 -0.13 -17.38 1.76
N THR A 88 -0.08 -16.05 1.68
CA THR A 88 0.56 -15.20 2.68
C THR A 88 -0.16 -15.24 4.02
N ALA A 89 -1.49 -15.19 4.05
CA ALA A 89 -2.27 -15.27 5.29
C ALA A 89 -1.96 -16.55 6.08
N THR A 90 -1.90 -17.70 5.40
CA THR A 90 -1.55 -18.99 6.02
C THR A 90 -0.12 -19.01 6.53
N LYS A 91 0.83 -18.48 5.77
CA LYS A 91 2.25 -18.37 6.18
C LYS A 91 2.40 -17.51 7.44
N ILE A 92 1.71 -16.37 7.51
CA ILE A 92 1.67 -15.53 8.70
C ILE A 92 1.03 -16.28 9.87
N ARG A 93 -0.15 -16.89 9.70
CA ARG A 93 -0.86 -17.62 10.78
C ARG A 93 -0.03 -18.75 11.37
N LYS A 94 0.67 -19.51 10.52
CA LYS A 94 1.56 -20.60 10.95
C LYS A 94 2.72 -20.09 11.81
N THR A 95 3.24 -18.91 11.50
CA THR A 95 4.45 -18.34 12.12
C THR A 95 4.13 -17.50 13.36
N CYS A 96 3.08 -16.68 13.27
CA CYS A 96 2.61 -15.75 14.29
C CYS A 96 1.11 -15.96 14.53
N PRO A 97 0.68 -17.08 15.16
CA PRO A 97 -0.74 -17.43 15.26
C PRO A 97 -1.57 -16.39 16.02
N LYS A 98 -0.98 -15.71 17.00
CA LYS A 98 -1.66 -14.66 17.79
C LYS A 98 -1.57 -13.27 17.15
N ALA A 99 -1.04 -13.14 15.93
CA ALA A 99 -0.85 -11.84 15.33
C ALA A 99 -2.19 -11.16 14.99
N LYS A 100 -2.23 -9.85 15.18
CA LYS A 100 -3.32 -9.00 14.71
C LYS A 100 -3.07 -8.54 13.27
N ILE A 101 -4.11 -8.45 12.47
CA ILE A 101 -4.05 -8.08 11.06
C ILE A 101 -4.79 -6.77 10.87
N ILE A 102 -4.16 -5.83 10.18
CA ILE A 102 -4.75 -4.55 9.81
C ILE A 102 -4.79 -4.48 8.29
N ILE A 103 -5.97 -4.21 7.75
CA ILE A 103 -6.22 -4.07 6.31
C ILE A 103 -6.78 -2.67 6.07
N LEU A 104 -6.14 -1.90 5.19
CA LEU A 104 -6.65 -0.62 4.69
C LEU A 104 -7.16 -0.84 3.27
N VAL A 105 -8.42 -0.54 3.01
CA VAL A 105 -8.97 -0.51 1.66
C VAL A 105 -9.30 0.94 1.27
N ARG A 106 -9.47 1.16 -0.03
CA ARG A 106 -9.81 2.45 -0.64
C ARG A 106 -10.71 2.16 -1.82
N ASP A 107 -11.52 3.13 -2.25
CA ASP A 107 -12.18 3.08 -3.55
C ASP A 107 -11.29 2.37 -4.61
N PRO A 108 -11.77 1.26 -5.20
CA PRO A 108 -10.97 0.38 -6.05
C PRO A 108 -10.52 1.07 -7.35
N ILE A 109 -11.31 2.00 -7.88
CA ILE A 109 -10.99 2.80 -9.07
C ILE A 109 -9.88 3.79 -8.73
N ASP A 110 -10.05 4.46 -7.61
CA ASP A 110 -9.17 5.51 -7.12
C ASP A 110 -7.80 4.95 -6.71
N ARG A 111 -7.79 3.76 -6.09
CA ARG A 111 -6.57 2.98 -5.80
C ARG A 111 -5.84 2.57 -7.08
N ALA A 112 -6.57 2.00 -8.05
CA ALA A 112 -6.03 1.55 -9.33
C ALA A 112 -5.33 2.69 -10.07
N PHE A 113 -6.03 3.80 -10.22
CA PHE A 113 -5.54 4.97 -10.95
C PHE A 113 -4.39 5.66 -10.22
N PHE A 114 -4.43 5.74 -8.88
CA PHE A 114 -3.31 6.27 -8.10
C PHE A 114 -2.04 5.42 -8.27
N HIS A 115 -2.18 4.09 -8.34
CA HIS A 115 -1.05 3.20 -8.61
C HIS A 115 -0.43 3.49 -9.98
N TYR A 116 -1.26 3.52 -11.03
CA TYR A 116 -0.84 3.87 -12.39
C TYR A 116 -0.12 5.23 -12.47
N LEU A 117 -0.65 6.27 -11.82
CA LEU A 117 -0.02 7.59 -11.81
C LEU A 117 1.33 7.60 -11.10
N MET A 118 1.48 6.80 -10.05
CA MET A 118 2.76 6.65 -9.37
C MET A 118 3.79 5.96 -10.28
N ASP A 119 3.40 4.91 -10.99
CA ASP A 119 4.32 4.18 -11.86
C ASP A 119 4.65 4.94 -13.14
N THR A 120 3.72 5.73 -13.65
CA THR A 120 3.95 6.69 -14.74
C THR A 120 5.03 7.69 -14.33
N ARG A 121 4.93 8.21 -13.11
CA ARG A 121 5.91 9.14 -12.54
C ARG A 121 7.30 8.50 -12.36
N LEU A 122 7.33 7.25 -11.87
CA LEU A 122 8.58 6.51 -11.67
C LEU A 122 9.17 5.97 -12.98
N GLY A 123 8.40 6.07 -14.07
CA GLY A 123 8.80 5.69 -15.41
C GLY A 123 8.66 4.21 -15.72
N TYR A 124 7.97 3.45 -14.88
CA TYR A 124 7.75 2.00 -15.03
C TYR A 124 6.71 1.61 -16.08
N ILE A 125 5.92 2.58 -16.57
CA ILE A 125 4.85 2.35 -17.54
C ILE A 125 4.91 3.33 -18.71
N ASP A 126 4.65 2.82 -19.90
CA ASP A 126 4.58 3.53 -21.17
C ASP A 126 3.24 3.35 -21.90
N LEU A 127 2.33 2.53 -21.36
CA LEU A 127 0.95 2.40 -21.84
C LEU A 127 0.02 3.43 -21.18
N SER A 128 -1.05 3.77 -21.88
CA SER A 128 -2.15 4.52 -21.29
C SER A 128 -2.91 3.68 -20.25
N PHE A 129 -3.57 4.33 -19.29
CA PHE A 129 -4.40 3.62 -18.31
C PHE A 129 -5.54 2.88 -18.99
N GLU A 130 -6.16 3.48 -20.00
CA GLU A 130 -7.21 2.89 -20.83
C GLU A 130 -6.75 1.62 -21.54
N ASP A 131 -5.56 1.62 -22.15
CA ASP A 131 -5.04 0.42 -22.82
C ASP A 131 -4.84 -0.72 -21.84
N ILE A 132 -4.42 -0.40 -20.61
CA ILE A 132 -4.32 -1.41 -19.56
C ILE A 132 -5.71 -1.89 -19.16
N VAL A 133 -6.62 -1.00 -18.78
CA VAL A 133 -7.99 -1.32 -18.31
C VAL A 133 -8.73 -2.21 -19.31
N PHE A 134 -8.68 -1.84 -20.59
CA PHE A 134 -9.36 -2.56 -21.68
C PHE A 134 -8.50 -3.65 -22.31
N LYS A 135 -7.30 -3.93 -21.77
CA LYS A 135 -6.35 -4.92 -22.28
C LYS A 135 -6.09 -4.79 -23.79
N LYS A 136 -5.83 -3.57 -24.26
CA LYS A 136 -5.54 -3.27 -25.66
C LYS A 136 -4.05 -3.43 -25.98
N GLY A 137 -3.77 -3.99 -27.16
CA GLY A 137 -2.41 -4.15 -27.68
C GLY A 137 -1.74 -5.46 -27.27
N SER A 138 -0.44 -5.57 -27.57
CA SER A 138 0.37 -6.79 -27.42
C SER A 138 1.59 -6.60 -26.50
N HIS A 139 1.56 -5.58 -25.64
CA HIS A 139 2.66 -5.31 -24.73
C HIS A 139 2.88 -6.51 -23.79
N HIS A 140 4.11 -7.03 -23.74
CA HIS A 140 4.43 -8.26 -23.02
C HIS A 140 4.12 -8.21 -21.50
N LEU A 141 4.05 -7.03 -20.89
CA LEU A 141 3.68 -6.84 -19.48
C LEU A 141 2.21 -6.45 -19.26
N LEU A 142 1.38 -6.41 -20.31
CA LEU A 142 0.00 -5.91 -20.22
C LEU A 142 -0.82 -6.63 -19.14
N GLU A 143 -0.73 -7.96 -19.07
CA GLU A 143 -1.40 -8.76 -18.05
C GLU A 143 -0.90 -8.45 -16.64
N LEU A 144 0.40 -8.22 -16.48
CA LEU A 144 0.99 -7.86 -15.20
C LEU A 144 0.54 -6.45 -14.77
N TYR A 145 0.52 -5.47 -15.68
CA TYR A 145 -0.01 -4.15 -15.39
C TYR A 145 -1.49 -4.19 -15.02
N TRP A 146 -2.30 -4.94 -15.78
CA TRP A 146 -3.71 -5.13 -15.46
C TRP A 146 -3.88 -5.74 -14.08
N GLN A 147 -3.09 -6.75 -13.72
CA GLN A 147 -3.14 -7.33 -12.38
C GLN A 147 -2.75 -6.30 -11.29
N GLN A 148 -1.63 -5.57 -11.44
CA GLN A 148 -1.14 -4.62 -10.43
C GLN A 148 -2.08 -3.42 -10.21
N TYR A 149 -2.78 -2.98 -11.27
CA TYR A 149 -3.68 -1.83 -11.20
C TYR A 149 -5.14 -2.21 -11.01
N ILE A 150 -5.62 -3.27 -11.66
CA ILE A 150 -7.04 -3.65 -11.61
C ILE A 150 -7.23 -4.88 -10.71
N GLY A 151 -6.44 -5.93 -10.92
CA GLY A 151 -6.52 -7.18 -10.15
C GLY A 151 -6.41 -6.98 -8.63
N LEU A 152 -5.47 -6.13 -8.18
CA LEU A 152 -5.27 -5.82 -6.76
C LEU A 152 -6.46 -5.08 -6.12
N SER A 153 -7.37 -4.52 -6.91
CA SER A 153 -8.55 -3.78 -6.44
C SER A 153 -9.77 -4.66 -6.15
N PHE A 154 -9.73 -5.97 -6.45
CA PHE A 154 -10.80 -6.92 -6.08
C PHE A 154 -10.57 -7.42 -4.65
N TYR A 155 -11.18 -6.77 -3.67
CA TYR A 155 -10.83 -6.95 -2.26
C TYR A 155 -11.59 -8.09 -1.58
N TYR A 156 -12.77 -8.49 -2.05
CA TYR A 156 -13.64 -9.40 -1.30
C TYR A 156 -12.92 -10.69 -0.89
N ASP A 157 -12.39 -11.44 -1.86
CA ASP A 157 -11.71 -12.71 -1.59
C ASP A 157 -10.41 -12.50 -0.79
N GLN A 158 -9.76 -11.36 -0.98
CA GLN A 158 -8.52 -11.02 -0.27
C GLN A 158 -8.80 -10.79 1.23
N VAL A 159 -9.81 -9.98 1.54
CA VAL A 159 -10.21 -9.66 2.92
C VAL A 159 -10.85 -10.89 3.59
N LYS A 160 -11.76 -11.57 2.91
CA LYS A 160 -12.42 -12.77 3.42
C LYS A 160 -11.42 -13.84 3.84
N ARG A 161 -10.37 -14.05 3.05
CA ARG A 161 -9.29 -15.00 3.38
C ARG A 161 -8.64 -14.71 4.73
N TYR A 162 -8.36 -13.45 5.04
CA TYR A 162 -7.78 -13.10 6.34
C TYR A 162 -8.78 -13.29 7.48
N LEU A 163 -10.04 -12.91 7.29
CA LEU A 163 -11.11 -13.15 8.27
C LEU A 163 -11.30 -14.64 8.55
N ASP A 164 -11.35 -15.48 7.52
CA ASP A 164 -11.51 -16.94 7.65
C ASP A 164 -10.33 -17.59 8.43
N ILE A 165 -9.10 -17.08 8.25
CA ILE A 165 -7.89 -17.68 8.83
C ILE A 165 -7.59 -17.17 10.24
N PHE A 166 -7.79 -15.87 10.49
CA PHE A 166 -7.43 -15.24 11.76
C PHE A 166 -8.63 -15.04 12.68
N GLY A 167 -9.85 -15.02 12.15
CA GLY A 167 -11.06 -14.64 12.87
C GLY A 167 -11.24 -13.12 12.96
N GLU A 168 -12.48 -12.69 13.16
CA GLU A 168 -12.86 -11.26 13.21
C GLU A 168 -12.12 -10.50 14.32
N GLU A 169 -11.91 -11.13 15.49
CA GLU A 169 -11.18 -10.54 16.63
C GLU A 169 -9.71 -10.21 16.34
N GLN A 170 -9.10 -10.87 15.35
CA GLN A 170 -7.71 -10.66 14.97
C GLN A 170 -7.57 -9.87 13.67
N VAL A 171 -8.65 -9.39 13.05
CA VAL A 171 -8.61 -8.65 11.78
C VAL A 171 -9.38 -7.34 11.91
N LYS A 172 -8.68 -6.22 11.70
CA LYS A 172 -9.28 -4.89 11.60
C LYS A 172 -9.23 -4.39 10.17
N VAL A 173 -10.38 -4.16 9.57
CA VAL A 173 -10.51 -3.51 8.25
C VAL A 173 -10.78 -2.02 8.47
N LEU A 174 -10.05 -1.19 7.72
CA LEU A 174 -10.08 0.27 7.77
C LEU A 174 -10.32 0.83 6.36
N LEU A 175 -11.02 1.95 6.27
CA LEU A 175 -11.19 2.68 5.02
C LEU A 175 -10.19 3.84 4.93
N ASN A 176 -9.63 4.07 3.75
CA ASN A 176 -8.74 5.19 3.49
C ASN A 176 -9.45 6.53 3.70
N GLU A 177 -10.73 6.58 3.38
CA GLU A 177 -11.64 7.70 3.53
C GLU A 177 -11.73 8.11 5.01
N ASP A 178 -11.96 7.16 5.92
CA ASP A 178 -11.97 7.40 7.36
C ASP A 178 -10.61 7.95 7.84
N LEU A 179 -9.50 7.39 7.33
CA LEU A 179 -8.15 7.83 7.68
C LEU A 179 -7.88 9.27 7.20
N ARG A 180 -8.42 9.66 6.04
CA ARG A 180 -8.28 11.01 5.48
C ARG A 180 -9.17 12.02 6.19
N GLU A 181 -10.38 11.62 6.57
CA GLU A 181 -11.34 12.47 7.28
C GLU A 181 -10.89 12.71 8.72
N ASN A 182 -10.48 11.65 9.43
CA ASN A 182 -10.10 11.76 10.83
C ASN A 182 -9.04 10.71 11.22
N ALA A 183 -7.78 11.01 10.87
CA ALA A 183 -6.64 10.16 11.21
C ALA A 183 -6.53 9.90 12.72
N PHE A 184 -6.80 10.90 13.56
CA PHE A 184 -6.78 10.77 15.01
C PHE A 184 -7.69 9.64 15.50
N ARG A 185 -8.97 9.62 15.08
CA ARG A 185 -9.94 8.59 15.48
C ARG A 185 -9.53 7.21 14.97
N VAL A 186 -9.08 7.12 13.73
CA VAL A 186 -8.66 5.84 13.14
C VAL A 186 -7.47 5.26 13.92
N VAL A 187 -6.44 6.07 14.19
CA VAL A 187 -5.24 5.62 14.92
C VAL A 187 -5.58 5.21 16.36
N LEU A 188 -6.43 5.95 17.08
CA LEU A 188 -6.89 5.53 18.41
C LEU A 188 -7.62 4.18 18.37
N SER A 189 -8.45 3.93 17.36
CA SER A 189 -9.12 2.64 17.19
C SER A 189 -8.14 1.50 16.87
N VAL A 190 -6.98 1.82 16.30
CA VAL A 190 -5.87 0.85 16.11
C VAL A 190 -5.14 0.62 17.42
N TYR A 191 -4.92 1.64 18.25
CA TYR A 191 -4.33 1.47 19.58
C TYR A 191 -5.16 0.53 20.47
N GLU A 192 -6.46 0.75 20.51
CA GLU A 192 -7.41 -0.14 21.20
C GLU A 192 -7.33 -1.56 20.62
N PHE A 193 -7.42 -1.69 19.30
CA PHE A 193 -7.33 -2.98 18.64
C PHE A 193 -6.01 -3.69 18.95
N LEU A 194 -4.88 -2.98 19.03
CA LEU A 194 -3.59 -3.57 19.38
C LEU A 194 -3.45 -3.87 20.87
N GLY A 195 -4.27 -3.25 21.74
CA GLY A 195 -4.20 -3.39 23.20
C GLY A 195 -3.07 -2.58 23.81
N ILE A 196 -2.77 -1.42 23.24
CA ILE A 196 -1.75 -0.46 23.71
C ILE A 196 -2.39 0.79 24.31
N ASN A 197 -1.61 1.60 25.01
CA ASN A 197 -2.07 2.78 25.73
C ASN A 197 -2.71 3.83 24.80
N ASN A 198 -4.04 3.96 24.84
CA ASN A 198 -4.79 4.93 24.04
C ASN A 198 -4.88 6.34 24.65
N SER A 199 -4.27 6.58 25.81
CA SER A 199 -4.17 7.92 26.41
C SER A 199 -3.06 8.77 25.78
N ILE A 200 -2.13 8.13 25.04
CA ILE A 200 -1.09 8.82 24.28
C ILE A 200 -1.69 9.20 22.94
N LEU A 201 -1.85 10.51 22.72
CA LEU A 201 -2.52 11.02 21.53
C LEU A 201 -1.62 10.93 20.29
N PRO A 202 -2.13 10.51 19.13
CA PRO A 202 -1.34 10.46 17.90
C PRO A 202 -1.07 11.87 17.34
N ASP A 203 0.17 12.12 16.89
CA ASP A 203 0.53 13.30 16.08
C ASP A 203 0.01 13.10 14.64
N SER A 204 -1.31 13.25 14.49
CA SER A 204 -2.03 12.93 13.26
C SER A 204 -2.19 14.11 12.30
N GLU A 205 -1.66 15.29 12.63
CA GLU A 205 -1.69 16.49 11.78
C GLU A 205 -0.59 16.49 10.70
N ARG A 206 0.43 15.62 10.81
CA ARG A 206 1.47 15.48 9.78
C ARG A 206 0.93 14.81 8.52
N GLN A 207 0.58 15.61 7.52
CA GLN A 207 0.25 15.10 6.18
C GLN A 207 1.48 14.52 5.48
N HIS A 208 1.59 13.19 5.50
CA HIS A 208 2.52 12.44 4.65
C HIS A 208 1.84 12.16 3.31
N ASN A 209 2.07 12.98 2.26
CA ASN A 209 1.99 12.67 0.81
C ASN A 209 1.49 13.87 -0.04
N VAL A 210 2.39 14.58 -0.73
CA VAL A 210 2.06 15.54 -1.79
C VAL A 210 2.53 14.99 -3.15
N TYR A 211 1.67 15.02 -4.18
CA TYR A 211 1.98 14.55 -5.53
C TYR A 211 2.95 15.52 -6.28
N GLN A 212 3.93 14.97 -7.00
CA GLN A 212 4.94 15.71 -7.81
C GLN A 212 5.42 14.80 -8.96
N LYS A 213 5.71 15.28 -10.19
CA LYS A 213 6.12 14.48 -11.37
C LYS A 213 7.40 15.02 -12.07
N PRO A 214 8.33 14.18 -12.58
CA PRO A 214 9.51 14.62 -13.35
C PRO A 214 9.21 15.29 -14.69
N ARG A 215 10.01 16.30 -15.04
CA ARG A 215 9.86 17.23 -16.15
C ARG A 215 10.21 16.64 -17.51
N ASN A 216 11.19 15.74 -17.60
CA ASN A 216 11.72 15.22 -18.88
C ASN A 216 12.09 13.73 -18.84
N VAL A 217 12.13 13.08 -20.02
CA VAL A 217 12.43 11.64 -20.21
C VAL A 217 13.82 11.23 -19.70
N LEU A 218 14.83 12.10 -19.85
CA LEU A 218 16.17 11.85 -19.34
C LEU A 218 16.22 11.85 -17.79
N VAL A 219 15.44 12.73 -17.17
CA VAL A 219 15.26 12.79 -15.71
C VAL A 219 14.52 11.55 -15.22
N ARG A 220 13.49 11.13 -15.95
CA ARG A 220 12.75 9.87 -15.73
C ARG A 220 13.67 8.65 -15.78
N GLN A 221 14.63 8.59 -16.70
CA GLN A 221 15.61 7.50 -16.79
C GLN A 221 16.66 7.53 -15.66
N LEU A 222 17.03 8.70 -15.16
CA LEU A 222 17.95 8.84 -14.00
C LEU A 222 17.29 8.47 -12.67
N TYR A 223 15.97 8.71 -12.52
CA TYR A 223 15.21 8.37 -11.31
C TYR A 223 14.89 6.87 -11.17
N SER A 224 14.88 6.11 -12.26
CA SER A 224 14.57 4.67 -12.27
C SER A 224 15.74 3.76 -11.87
N VAL A 225 16.94 4.33 -11.66
CA VAL A 225 18.16 3.59 -11.29
C VAL A 225 18.54 3.88 -9.82
N ASN A 226 18.28 2.90 -8.95
CA ASN A 226 18.52 3.00 -7.49
C ASN A 226 19.95 3.45 -7.10
N PRO A 227 21.06 3.02 -7.73
CA PRO A 227 22.40 3.47 -7.34
C PRO A 227 22.69 4.95 -7.68
N LEU A 228 22.15 5.46 -8.78
CA LEU A 228 22.26 6.88 -9.15
C LEU A 228 21.49 7.78 -8.18
N ARG A 229 20.36 7.30 -7.63
CA ARG A 229 19.58 8.01 -6.60
C ARG A 229 20.35 8.18 -5.29
N THR A 230 21.10 7.16 -4.87
CA THR A 230 21.94 7.20 -3.66
C THR A 230 23.17 8.09 -3.88
N LEU A 231 23.78 8.02 -5.07
CA LEU A 231 24.91 8.87 -5.44
C LEU A 231 24.52 10.34 -5.56
N ALA A 232 23.36 10.65 -6.15
CA ALA A 232 22.84 12.01 -6.26
C ALA A 232 22.54 12.63 -4.88
N LYS A 233 22.02 11.85 -3.93
CA LYS A 233 21.83 12.30 -2.53
C LYS A 233 23.14 12.54 -1.78
N ALA A 234 24.20 11.80 -2.11
CA ALA A 234 25.51 11.96 -1.49
C ALA A 234 26.29 13.17 -2.04
N ILE A 235 26.03 13.55 -3.31
CA ILE A 235 26.75 14.63 -3.99
C ILE A 235 25.99 15.96 -3.89
N ILE A 236 24.66 15.96 -3.82
CA ILE A 236 23.85 17.19 -3.80
C ILE A 236 23.61 17.63 -2.34
N PRO A 237 24.13 18.81 -1.91
CA PRO A 237 23.87 19.35 -0.59
C PRO A 237 22.36 19.51 -0.34
N ALA A 238 21.87 19.21 0.87
CA ALA A 238 20.43 19.24 1.21
C ALA A 238 19.71 20.55 0.78
N ARG A 239 20.43 21.68 0.80
CA ARG A 239 19.92 23.01 0.40
C ARG A 239 19.64 23.14 -1.10
N LEU A 240 20.31 22.36 -1.94
CA LEU A 240 20.15 22.37 -3.41
C LEU A 240 19.14 21.32 -3.88
N VAL A 241 18.80 20.34 -3.04
CA VAL A 241 17.84 19.28 -3.37
C VAL A 241 16.45 19.86 -3.68
N GLU A 242 16.00 20.87 -2.94
CA GLU A 242 14.73 21.54 -3.21
C GLU A 242 14.75 22.34 -4.52
N SER A 243 15.77 23.16 -4.76
CA SER A 243 15.89 23.96 -5.98
C SER A 243 16.02 23.12 -7.25
N VAL A 244 16.73 21.98 -7.17
CA VAL A 244 16.88 21.03 -8.28
C VAL A 244 15.58 20.26 -8.52
N LYS A 245 14.85 19.88 -7.47
CA LYS A 245 13.53 19.25 -7.59
C LYS A 245 12.55 20.13 -8.34
N ASP A 246 12.45 21.42 -8.03
CA ASP A 246 11.52 22.33 -8.71
C ASP A 246 11.89 22.59 -10.18
N THR A 247 13.16 22.41 -10.53
CA THR A 247 13.63 22.54 -11.92
C THR A 247 13.37 21.25 -12.71
N LEU A 248 13.49 20.09 -12.04
CA LEU A 248 13.37 18.75 -12.63
C LEU A 248 11.98 18.11 -12.49
N LEU A 249 11.08 18.68 -11.68
CA LEU A 249 9.71 18.21 -11.47
C LEU A 249 8.75 19.34 -11.84
N VAL A 250 7.75 19.07 -12.69
CA VAL A 250 6.68 20.03 -12.96
C VAL A 250 5.50 19.67 -12.05
N ARG A 251 4.94 20.68 -11.38
CA ARG A 251 3.61 20.56 -10.77
C ARG A 251 2.60 20.65 -11.91
N GLU A 252 2.20 19.51 -12.46
CA GLU A 252 1.02 19.40 -13.32
C GLU A 252 -0.20 19.03 -12.47
N GLU A 253 -1.38 19.44 -12.91
CA GLU A 253 -2.63 18.92 -12.37
C GLU A 253 -2.66 17.40 -12.52
N LYS A 254 -3.18 16.72 -11.50
CA LYS A 254 -3.32 15.27 -11.51
C LYS A 254 -4.18 14.90 -12.73
N PRO A 255 -3.71 14.02 -13.65
CA PRO A 255 -4.52 13.61 -14.78
C PRO A 255 -5.88 13.11 -14.30
N GLU A 256 -6.95 13.48 -14.98
CA GLU A 256 -8.29 13.01 -14.66
C GLU A 256 -8.60 11.70 -15.37
N LEU A 257 -9.34 10.82 -14.68
CA LEU A 257 -9.80 9.57 -15.26
C LEU A 257 -11.01 9.86 -16.15
N SER A 258 -10.97 9.42 -17.40
CA SER A 258 -12.09 9.57 -18.33
C SER A 258 -13.38 8.95 -17.78
N GLU A 259 -14.51 9.63 -17.97
CA GLU A 259 -15.80 9.21 -17.40
C GLU A 259 -16.21 7.81 -17.88
N ASN A 260 -15.96 7.50 -19.16
CA ASN A 260 -16.20 6.17 -19.73
C ASN A 260 -15.39 5.08 -19.02
N THR A 261 -14.12 5.34 -18.74
CA THR A 261 -13.26 4.38 -18.03
C THR A 261 -13.69 4.23 -16.58
N ARG A 262 -14.09 5.32 -15.92
CA ARG A 262 -14.68 5.28 -14.58
C ARG A 262 -15.96 4.44 -14.54
N LYS A 263 -16.89 4.65 -15.47
CA LYS A 263 -18.14 3.88 -15.60
C LYS A 263 -17.89 2.39 -15.80
N TYR A 264 -16.92 2.05 -16.67
CA TYR A 264 -16.50 0.68 -16.89
C TYR A 264 -15.94 0.04 -15.61
N LEU A 265 -15.01 0.71 -14.93
CA LEU A 265 -14.40 0.20 -13.70
C LEU A 265 -15.41 0.10 -12.54
N ALA A 266 -16.33 1.05 -12.40
CA ALA A 266 -17.41 0.97 -11.41
C ALA A 266 -18.27 -0.28 -11.64
N SER A 267 -18.60 -0.57 -12.90
CA SER A 267 -19.34 -1.78 -13.27
C SER A 267 -18.52 -3.06 -13.02
N LEU A 268 -17.22 -3.02 -13.33
CA LEU A 268 -16.29 -4.14 -13.13
C LEU A 268 -16.14 -4.51 -11.64
N PHE A 269 -16.07 -3.53 -10.75
CA PHE A 269 -15.89 -3.74 -9.30
C PHE A 269 -17.19 -3.86 -8.51
N ALA A 270 -18.37 -3.67 -9.14
CA ALA A 270 -19.65 -3.57 -8.44
C ALA A 270 -19.96 -4.81 -7.57
N ASP A 271 -19.85 -6.02 -8.14
CA ASP A 271 -20.14 -7.26 -7.40
C ASP A 271 -19.17 -7.50 -6.24
N ASP A 272 -17.86 -7.30 -6.48
CA ASP A 272 -16.83 -7.41 -5.44
C ASP A 272 -17.07 -6.40 -4.30
N THR A 273 -17.39 -5.15 -4.65
CA THR A 273 -17.65 -4.09 -3.67
C THR A 273 -18.91 -4.38 -2.85
N LEU A 274 -19.99 -4.85 -3.49
CA LEU A 274 -21.22 -5.25 -2.79
C LEU A 274 -20.98 -6.41 -1.82
N LYS A 275 -20.17 -7.39 -2.21
CA LYS A 275 -19.78 -8.51 -1.35
C LYS A 275 -18.89 -8.04 -0.19
N LEU A 276 -17.93 -7.15 -0.45
CA LEU A 276 -17.07 -6.56 0.58
C LEU A 276 -17.87 -5.74 1.58
N GLN A 277 -18.78 -4.87 1.12
CA GLN A 277 -19.67 -4.06 1.97
C GLN A 277 -20.43 -4.92 2.98
N LYS A 278 -21.00 -6.04 2.52
CA LYS A 278 -21.68 -7.00 3.39
C LYS A 278 -20.70 -7.67 4.36
N LEU A 279 -19.53 -8.08 3.87
CA LEU A 279 -18.52 -8.78 4.66
C LEU A 279 -17.98 -7.94 5.82
N ILE A 280 -17.74 -6.65 5.60
CA ILE A 280 -17.14 -5.76 6.61
C ILE A 280 -18.19 -4.90 7.34
N ASN A 281 -19.48 -5.07 7.01
CA ASN A 281 -20.60 -4.31 7.54
C ASN A 281 -20.38 -2.78 7.50
N ARG A 282 -19.98 -2.27 6.33
CA ARG A 282 -19.76 -0.83 6.08
C ARG A 282 -20.40 -0.42 4.77
N ASP A 283 -20.97 0.78 4.75
CA ASP A 283 -21.47 1.36 3.51
C ASP A 283 -20.29 1.74 2.59
N LEU A 284 -20.26 1.14 1.41
CA LEU A 284 -19.31 1.41 0.33
C LEU A 284 -20.05 1.87 -0.93
N SER A 285 -21.29 2.34 -0.79
CA SER A 285 -22.16 2.66 -1.92
C SER A 285 -21.58 3.72 -2.86
N THR A 286 -20.77 4.63 -2.33
CA THR A 286 -20.06 5.67 -3.08
C THR A 286 -19.01 5.12 -4.07
N TRP A 287 -18.55 3.89 -3.91
CA TRP A 287 -17.52 3.30 -4.78
C TRP A 287 -18.07 2.71 -6.08
N TYR A 288 -19.38 2.42 -6.13
CA TYR A 288 -20.01 1.77 -7.28
C TYR A 288 -21.29 2.43 -7.77
N LYS A 289 -21.93 3.30 -6.97
CA LYS A 289 -23.01 4.16 -7.44
C LYS A 289 -22.39 5.38 -8.10
N MET A 290 -22.52 5.47 -9.42
CA MET A 290 -22.30 6.73 -10.12
C MET A 290 -23.56 7.56 -9.88
N ASP A 291 -23.43 8.71 -9.22
CA ASP A 291 -24.54 9.66 -9.13
C ASP A 291 -25.06 9.94 -10.55
N GLY A 292 -26.37 9.75 -10.73
CA GLY A 292 -27.06 9.88 -12.02
C GLY A 292 -27.30 11.31 -12.44
#